data_AF-G9ZUA3-F1
#
_entry.id   AF-G9ZUA3-F1
#
_cell.length_a   1.000
_cell.length_b   1.000
_cell.length_c   1.000
_cell.angle_alpha   90.00
_cell.angle_beta   90.00
_cell.angle_gamma   90.00
#
_symmetry.space_group_name_H-M   'P 1'
#
loop_
_entity.id
_entity.type
_entity.pdbx_description
1 polymer ?
#
loop_
_entity_poly.entity_id
_entity_poly.type
_entity_poly.pdbx_seq_one_letter_code
_entity_poly.pdbx_strand_id
1 'polypeptide(L)'
;MPRPTPNPHPSPLLELTRAGALLSTPLERLSGLSVIAHCGDVDCPPPRPIPVADVAAVRRGARVADVAHTFRCTACGRLAQNVSLREDRAEGGWILQPIAAPAAGAVQ
;
A
#
# COMPACT_ATOMS: atom_id res chain seq x y z
N MET A 1 -15.42 -28.43 25.52
CA MET A 1 -15.57 -26.96 25.36
C MET A 1 -15.34 -26.64 23.89
N PRO A 2 -16.31 -26.11 23.13
CA PRO A 2 -16.07 -25.74 21.73
C PRO A 2 -15.10 -24.55 21.68
N ARG A 3 -14.01 -24.70 20.93
CA ARG A 3 -13.06 -23.61 20.63
C ARG A 3 -13.81 -22.55 19.80
N PRO A 4 -13.69 -21.25 20.10
CA PRO A 4 -14.23 -20.22 19.22
C PRO A 4 -13.53 -20.36 17.86
N THR A 5 -14.31 -20.69 16.83
CA THR A 5 -13.87 -20.61 15.44
C THR A 5 -13.52 -19.16 15.14
N PRO A 6 -12.34 -18.85 14.57
CA PRO A 6 -12.12 -17.52 14.04
C PRO A 6 -13.11 -17.32 12.89
N ASN A 7 -14.13 -16.50 13.13
CA ASN A 7 -14.98 -15.99 12.07
C ASN A 7 -14.06 -15.37 11.00
N PRO A 8 -14.16 -15.77 9.72
CA PRO A 8 -13.51 -15.06 8.63
C PRO A 8 -14.28 -13.76 8.41
N HIS A 9 -14.12 -12.79 9.32
CA HIS A 9 -14.52 -11.43 9.01
C HIS A 9 -13.71 -11.01 7.78
N PRO A 10 -14.35 -10.65 6.66
CA PRO A 10 -13.60 -10.11 5.53
C PRO A 10 -12.86 -8.87 6.05
N SER A 11 -11.53 -8.85 5.90
CA SER A 11 -10.77 -7.66 6.25
C SER A 11 -11.40 -6.48 5.50
N PRO A 12 -11.76 -5.37 6.17
CA PRO A 12 -12.37 -4.21 5.51
C PRO A 12 -11.48 -3.67 4.36
N LEU A 13 -10.19 -3.98 4.41
CA LEU A 13 -9.21 -3.74 3.35
C LEU A 13 -9.41 -4.57 2.09
N LEU A 14 -9.80 -5.83 2.22
CA LEU A 14 -10.15 -6.69 1.09
C LEU A 14 -11.41 -6.17 0.39
N GLU A 15 -12.38 -5.66 1.16
CA GLU A 15 -13.59 -5.02 0.61
C GLU A 15 -13.26 -3.71 -0.11
N LEU A 16 -12.43 -2.84 0.49
CA LEU A 16 -11.97 -1.61 -0.15
C LEU A 16 -11.19 -1.88 -1.45
N THR A 17 -10.41 -2.96 -1.47
CA THR A 17 -9.66 -3.39 -2.66
C THR A 17 -10.61 -3.92 -3.74
N ARG A 18 -11.56 -4.79 -3.38
CA ARG A 18 -12.59 -5.30 -4.32
C ARG A 18 -13.48 -4.20 -4.89
N ALA A 19 -13.78 -3.18 -4.08
CA ALA A 19 -14.60 -2.05 -4.49
C ALA A 19 -13.83 -1.00 -5.33
N GLY A 20 -12.52 -1.17 -5.56
CA GLY A 20 -11.69 -0.16 -6.23
C GLY A 20 -11.60 1.17 -5.47
N ALA A 21 -12.06 1.21 -4.21
CA ALA A 21 -12.19 2.43 -3.41
C ALA A 21 -10.88 2.81 -2.71
N LEU A 22 -9.89 1.93 -2.74
CA LEU A 22 -8.62 2.08 -2.01
C LEU A 22 -7.84 3.33 -2.45
N LEU A 23 -7.85 3.65 -3.76
CA LEU A 23 -7.27 4.87 -4.31
C LEU A 23 -7.90 6.15 -3.76
N SER A 24 -9.20 6.11 -3.49
CA SER A 24 -9.99 7.23 -2.97
C SER A 24 -10.04 7.27 -1.44
N THR A 25 -9.44 6.29 -0.77
CA THR A 25 -9.48 6.18 0.68
C THR A 25 -8.46 7.14 1.32
N PRO A 26 -8.86 7.93 2.33
CA PRO A 26 -7.93 8.74 3.11
C PRO A 26 -6.89 7.87 3.82
N LEU A 27 -5.62 8.31 3.82
CA LEU A 27 -4.51 7.55 4.42
C LEU A 27 -4.73 7.23 5.90
N GLU A 28 -5.44 8.08 6.64
CA GLU A 28 -5.75 7.87 8.06
C GLU A 28 -6.56 6.60 8.30
N ARG A 29 -7.45 6.24 7.38
CA ARG A 29 -8.25 5.01 7.45
C ARG A 29 -7.44 3.76 7.16
N LEU A 30 -6.23 3.92 6.65
CA LEU A 30 -5.29 2.87 6.26
C LEU A 30 -4.07 2.81 7.19
N SER A 31 -4.12 3.48 8.35
CA SER A 31 -3.02 3.59 9.32
C SER A 31 -2.50 2.25 9.87
N GLY A 32 -3.27 1.17 9.74
CA GLY A 32 -2.84 -0.20 10.10
C GLY A 32 -2.03 -0.93 9.02
N LEU A 33 -1.70 -0.25 7.91
CA LEU A 33 -0.94 -0.80 6.79
C LEU A 33 0.46 -0.17 6.68
N SER A 34 1.28 -0.80 5.86
CA SER A 34 2.55 -0.27 5.40
C SER A 34 2.57 -0.09 3.88
N VAL A 35 3.23 0.96 3.39
CA VAL A 35 3.54 1.17 1.98
C VAL A 35 4.85 0.49 1.63
N ILE A 36 4.88 -0.21 0.51
CA ILE A 36 6.08 -0.73 -0.14
C ILE A 36 6.28 0.05 -1.43
N ALA A 37 7.36 0.83 -1.50
CA ALA A 37 7.73 1.62 -2.66
C ALA A 37 8.98 1.01 -3.31
N HIS A 38 8.83 0.51 -4.54
CA HIS A 38 9.91 -0.14 -5.30
C HIS A 38 10.20 0.58 -6.60
N CYS A 39 11.49 0.70 -6.95
CA CYS A 39 11.90 1.38 -8.18
C CYS A 39 11.70 0.55 -9.45
N GLY A 40 11.31 -0.73 -9.35
CA GLY A 40 11.07 -1.62 -10.48
C GLY A 40 12.31 -2.38 -10.98
N ASP A 41 13.50 -1.99 -10.54
CA ASP A 41 14.76 -2.64 -10.85
C ASP A 41 14.93 -3.94 -10.04
N VAL A 42 15.17 -5.08 -10.72
CA VAL A 42 15.31 -6.40 -10.09
C VAL A 42 16.57 -6.50 -9.24
N ASP A 43 17.62 -5.75 -9.59
CA ASP A 43 18.88 -5.72 -8.85
C ASP A 43 18.84 -4.75 -7.66
N CYS A 44 17.75 -3.98 -7.51
CA CYS A 44 17.56 -3.13 -6.36
C CYS A 44 17.28 -3.98 -5.11
N PRO A 45 17.95 -3.71 -3.97
CA PRO A 45 17.66 -4.41 -2.73
C PRO A 45 16.18 -4.29 -2.33
N PRO A 46 15.63 -5.28 -1.60
CA PRO A 46 14.25 -5.26 -1.14
C PRO A 46 13.94 -3.96 -0.36
N PRO A 47 12.92 -3.20 -0.77
CA PRO A 47 12.56 -1.96 -0.10
C PRO A 47 11.97 -2.26 1.28
N ARG A 48 12.28 -1.38 2.24
CA ARG A 48 11.69 -1.44 3.57
C ARG A 48 10.26 -0.89 3.57
N PRO A 49 9.33 -1.52 4.32
CA PRO A 49 7.99 -0.98 4.54
C PRO A 49 8.03 0.37 5.26
N ILE A 50 7.16 1.29 4.83
CA ILE A 50 6.92 2.58 5.48
C ILE A 50 5.53 2.52 6.10
N PRO A 51 5.35 2.74 7.41
CA PRO A 51 4.02 2.78 8.01
C PRO A 51 3.14 3.86 7.35
N VAL A 52 1.92 3.51 6.95
CA VAL A 52 0.98 4.50 6.37
C VAL A 52 0.67 5.60 7.38
N ALA A 53 0.65 5.29 8.67
CA ALA A 53 0.47 6.28 9.74
C ALA A 53 1.50 7.42 9.68
N ASP A 54 2.76 7.11 9.35
CA ASP A 54 3.83 8.12 9.23
C ASP A 54 3.61 8.99 7.99
N VAL A 55 3.17 8.38 6.88
CA VAL A 55 2.81 9.13 5.66
C VAL A 55 1.63 10.05 5.92
N ALA A 56 0.58 9.55 6.59
CA ALA A 56 -0.61 10.31 6.94
C ALA A 56 -0.29 11.48 7.87
N ALA A 57 0.67 11.30 8.80
CA ALA A 57 1.12 12.38 9.68
C ALA A 57 1.74 13.56 8.91
N VAL A 58 2.44 13.27 7.80
CA VAL A 58 3.07 14.27 6.91
C VAL A 58 2.11 14.80 5.85
N ARG A 59 1.13 13.99 5.41
CA ARG A 59 0.20 14.26 4.30
C ARG A 59 -1.25 14.20 4.77
N ARG A 60 -1.58 14.95 5.83
CA ARG A 60 -2.93 14.94 6.44
C ARG A 60 -4.02 15.21 5.40
N GLY A 61 -5.06 14.40 5.41
CA GLY A 61 -6.21 14.48 4.53
C GLY A 61 -5.97 13.98 3.11
N ALA A 62 -4.76 13.56 2.77
CA ALA A 62 -4.45 13.05 1.44
C ALA A 62 -5.02 11.64 1.23
N ARG A 63 -5.39 11.34 -0.01
CA ARG A 63 -5.81 10.00 -0.44
C ARG A 63 -4.61 9.25 -0.99
N VAL A 64 -4.75 7.93 -1.11
CA VAL A 64 -3.65 7.10 -1.63
C VAL A 64 -3.25 7.52 -3.05
N ALA A 65 -4.21 7.81 -3.92
CA ALA A 65 -3.93 8.28 -5.28
C ALA A 65 -3.11 9.58 -5.32
N ASP A 66 -3.35 10.49 -4.36
CA ASP A 66 -2.68 11.79 -4.30
C ASP A 66 -1.20 11.68 -3.90
N VAL A 67 -0.80 10.59 -3.23
CA VAL A 67 0.57 10.43 -2.72
C VAL A 67 1.35 9.32 -3.40
N ALA A 68 0.69 8.36 -4.05
CA ALA A 68 1.32 7.17 -4.64
C ALA A 68 2.49 7.54 -5.59
N HIS A 69 2.30 8.56 -6.43
CA HIS A 69 3.29 9.02 -7.40
C HIS A 69 4.47 9.80 -6.78
N THR A 70 4.44 10.09 -5.47
CA THR A 70 5.49 10.85 -4.77
C THR A 70 6.48 9.95 -4.03
N PHE A 71 6.18 8.66 -3.91
CA PHE A 71 7.03 7.74 -3.18
C PHE A 71 8.36 7.50 -3.89
N ARG A 72 9.40 7.38 -3.07
CA ARG A 72 10.73 6.94 -3.51
C ARG A 72 11.01 5.56 -2.96
N CYS A 73 11.74 4.77 -3.73
CA CYS A 73 12.21 3.48 -3.28
C CYS A 73 13.09 3.66 -2.05
N THR A 74 12.75 2.99 -0.95
CA THR A 74 13.47 3.11 0.32
C THR A 74 14.85 2.45 0.30
N ALA A 75 15.13 1.61 -0.71
CA ALA A 75 16.42 0.96 -0.88
C ALA A 75 17.44 1.85 -1.64
N CYS A 76 17.02 2.51 -2.72
CA CYS A 76 17.94 3.26 -3.60
C CYS A 76 17.61 4.75 -3.78
N GLY A 77 16.49 5.24 -3.24
CA GLY A 77 16.08 6.65 -3.30
C GLY A 77 15.52 7.12 -4.65
N ARG A 78 15.54 6.29 -5.70
CA ARG A 78 14.90 6.57 -7.00
C ARG A 78 13.38 6.65 -6.86
N LEU A 79 12.72 7.32 -7.80
CA LEU A 79 11.25 7.36 -7.85
C LEU A 79 10.69 5.94 -7.92
N ALA A 80 9.65 5.66 -7.14
CA ALA A 80 9.01 4.36 -7.16
C ALA A 80 8.19 4.19 -8.44
N GLN A 81 8.36 3.06 -9.10
CA GLN A 81 7.52 2.63 -10.22
C GLN A 81 6.37 1.74 -9.74
N ASN A 82 6.58 1.02 -8.63
CA ASN A 82 5.61 0.13 -8.05
C ASN A 82 5.35 0.55 -6.60
N VAL A 83 4.09 0.84 -6.28
CA VAL A 83 3.65 1.16 -4.93
C VAL A 83 2.57 0.16 -4.53
N SER A 84 2.78 -0.55 -3.44
CA SER A 84 1.86 -1.54 -2.90
C SER A 84 1.56 -1.23 -1.43
N LEU A 85 0.41 -1.66 -0.93
CA LEU A 85 0.14 -1.65 0.51
C LEU A 85 0.27 -3.06 1.05
N ARG A 86 0.76 -3.18 2.28
CA ARG A 86 0.89 -4.44 3.00
C ARG A 86 0.12 -4.36 4.32
N GLU A 87 -0.69 -5.36 4.59
CA GLU A 87 -1.31 -5.55 5.91
C GLU A 87 -0.38 -6.35 6.81
N ASP A 88 0.22 -5.71 7.81
CA ASP A 88 1.20 -6.35 8.70
C ASP A 88 0.56 -7.24 9.78
N ARG A 89 -0.75 -7.11 10.02
CA ARG A 89 -1.47 -7.84 11.07
C ARG A 89 -1.97 -9.23 10.67
N ALA A 90 -1.96 -9.56 9.38
CA ALA A 90 -2.38 -10.86 8.92
C ALA A 90 -1.21 -11.85 8.92
N GLU A 91 -1.45 -13.09 9.36
CA GLU A 91 -0.46 -14.16 9.22
C GLU A 91 -0.03 -14.29 7.74
N GLY A 92 1.26 -14.14 7.49
CA GLY A 92 1.84 -14.16 6.14
C GLY A 92 1.90 -12.80 5.42
N GLY A 93 1.27 -11.76 5.94
CA GLY A 93 1.29 -10.39 5.41
C GLY A 93 0.70 -10.28 4.00
N TRP A 94 -0.54 -9.82 3.85
CA TRP A 94 -1.14 -9.65 2.52
C TRP A 94 -0.59 -8.40 1.84
N ILE A 95 -0.18 -8.56 0.57
CA ILE A 95 0.22 -7.44 -0.29
C ILE A 95 -0.95 -7.09 -1.22
N LEU A 96 -1.45 -5.87 -1.09
CA LEU A 96 -2.38 -5.24 -2.02
C LEU A 96 -1.56 -4.66 -3.18
N GLN A 97 -1.65 -5.36 -4.31
CA GLN A 97 -0.94 -5.10 -5.56
C GLN A 97 -1.44 -3.81 -6.26
N PRO A 98 -0.65 -3.26 -7.18
CA PRO A 98 -0.18 -1.88 -7.11
C PRO A 98 -1.30 -0.85 -7.15
N ILE A 99 -1.11 0.20 -6.34
CA ILE A 99 -2.11 1.25 -6.13
C ILE A 99 -1.86 2.40 -7.12
N ALA A 100 -1.62 1.99 -8.37
CA ALA A 100 -1.25 2.74 -9.57
C ALA A 100 0.20 3.25 -9.68
N ALA A 101 0.73 3.09 -10.89
CA ALA A 101 1.55 4.09 -11.58
C ALA A 101 0.77 4.52 -12.84
N PRO A 102 0.62 5.82 -13.16
CA PRO A 102 0.39 6.18 -14.55
C PRO A 102 1.63 5.73 -15.32
N ALA A 103 1.42 4.94 -16.38
CA ALA A 103 2.49 4.62 -17.31
C ALA A 103 3.16 5.92 -17.75
N ALA A 104 4.44 6.10 -17.44
CA ALA A 104 5.30 6.92 -18.29
C ALA A 104 5.44 6.16 -19.61
N GLY A 105 4.41 6.23 -20.45
CA GLY A 105 4.33 5.44 -21.68
C GLY A 105 2.92 4.99 -22.08
N ALA A 106 1.91 5.84 -21.97
CA ALA A 106 0.87 5.84 -23.01
C ALA A 106 1.38 6.73 -24.15
N VAL A 107 2.36 6.23 -24.90
CA VAL A 107 2.62 6.73 -26.25
C VAL A 107 1.66 5.96 -27.15
N GLN A 108 0.62 6.69 -27.56
CA GLN A 108 -0.23 6.51 -28.76
C GLN A 108 -0.88 5.14 -29.00
#